data_AF-A0A381YX70-F1
#
_entry.id   AF-A0A381YX70-F1
#
_cell.length_a   1.000
_cell.length_b   1.000
_cell.length_c   1.000
_cell.angle_alpha   90.00
_cell.angle_beta   90.00
_cell.angle_gamma   90.00
#
_symmetry.space_group_name_H-M   'P 1'
#
loop_
_entity.id
_entity.type
_entity.pdbx_description
1 polymer ?
#
loop_
_entity_poly.entity_id
_entity_poly.type
_entity_poly.pdbx_seq_one_letter_code
_entity_poly.pdbx_strand_id
1 'polypeptide(L)'
;MITGLIIIMTDQQDIRELLENLGSKVSTLAEENRVCKNRDDAGRMLISLLGAYISKDDWINLYQSTDDPYIKKLMIEWGSHLFPKDFL
;
A
#
# COMPACT_ATOMS: atom_id res chain seq x y z
N MET A 1 5.95 -0.56 53.49
CA MET A 1 6.79 -0.84 52.30
C MET A 1 6.13 -1.80 51.30
N ILE A 2 5.15 -2.63 51.69
CA ILE A 2 4.51 -3.60 50.79
C ILE A 2 3.61 -2.94 49.72
N THR A 3 2.91 -1.86 50.06
CA THR A 3 2.01 -1.14 49.13
C THR A 3 2.73 -0.43 47.97
N GLY A 4 3.93 0.11 48.19
CA GLY A 4 4.71 0.77 47.12
C GLY A 4 5.31 -0.23 46.11
N LEU A 5 5.65 -1.44 46.55
CA LEU A 5 6.16 -2.52 45.69
C LEU A 5 5.06 -3.07 44.79
N ILE A 6 3.84 -3.21 45.31
CA ILE A 6 2.67 -3.68 44.53
C ILE A 6 2.32 -2.68 43.41
N ILE A 7 2.31 -1.38 43.69
CA ILE A 7 1.99 -0.35 42.68
C ILE A 7 3.02 -0.36 41.54
N ILE A 8 4.32 -0.43 41.86
CA ILE A 8 5.38 -0.48 40.84
C ILE A 8 5.27 -1.75 39.98
N MET A 9 4.93 -2.90 40.59
CA MET A 9 4.73 -4.16 39.85
C MET A 9 3.51 -4.10 38.93
N THR A 10 2.41 -3.44 39.33
CA THR A 10 1.23 -3.23 38.50
C THR A 10 1.52 -2.31 37.32
N ASP A 11 2.19 -1.16 37.54
CA ASP A 11 2.56 -0.24 36.46
C ASP A 11 3.49 -0.88 35.43
N GLN A 12 4.44 -1.71 35.87
CA GLN A 12 5.34 -2.42 34.96
C GLN A 12 4.61 -3.48 34.12
N GLN A 13 3.62 -4.16 34.70
CA GLN A 13 2.82 -5.15 33.98
C GLN A 13 1.92 -4.47 32.94
N ASP A 14 1.31 -3.34 33.29
CA ASP A 14 0.45 -2.56 32.38
C ASP A 14 1.26 -1.97 31.21
N ILE A 15 2.47 -1.45 31.50
CA ILE A 15 3.39 -0.96 30.45
C ILE A 15 3.81 -2.12 29.54
N ARG A 16 4.12 -3.29 30.11
CA ARG A 16 4.50 -4.46 29.34
C ARG A 16 3.37 -4.91 28.41
N GLU A 17 2.15 -5.00 28.92
CA GLU A 17 0.97 -5.38 28.11
C GLU A 17 0.71 -4.37 26.99
N LEU A 18 0.87 -3.08 27.27
CA LEU A 18 0.75 -2.03 26.25
C LEU A 18 1.81 -2.17 25.15
N LEU A 19 3.06 -2.48 25.51
CA LEU A 19 4.14 -2.72 24.56
C LEU A 19 3.93 -3.99 23.74
N GLU A 20 3.45 -5.08 24.36
CA GLU A 20 3.13 -6.33 23.66
C GLU A 20 1.98 -6.11 22.66
N ASN A 21 0.93 -5.39 23.06
CA ASN A 21 -0.18 -5.03 22.20
C ASN A 21 0.24 -4.11 21.04
N LEU A 22 1.13 -3.15 21.30
CA LEU A 22 1.68 -2.28 20.26
C LEU A 22 2.53 -3.07 19.28
N GLY A 23 3.44 -3.91 19.77
CA GLY A 23 4.31 -4.76 18.95
C GLY A 23 3.50 -5.68 18.03
N SER A 24 2.45 -6.29 18.56
CA SER A 24 1.52 -7.12 17.78
C SER A 24 0.85 -6.32 16.65
N LYS A 25 0.29 -5.15 16.96
CA LYS A 25 -0.35 -4.28 15.93
C LYS A 25 0.63 -3.82 14.86
N VAL A 26 1.83 -3.40 15.26
CA VAL A 26 2.88 -2.97 14.32
C VAL A 26 3.32 -4.13 13.43
N SER A 27 3.45 -5.34 13.98
CA SER A 27 3.77 -6.53 13.20
C SER A 27 2.72 -6.85 12.13
N THR A 28 1.43 -6.77 12.49
CA THR A 28 0.34 -6.98 11.54
C THR A 28 0.37 -5.93 10.42
N LEU A 29 0.50 -4.65 10.78
CA LEU A 29 0.58 -3.56 9.81
C LEU A 29 1.81 -3.70 8.90
N ALA A 30 2.94 -4.18 9.41
CA ALA A 30 4.13 -4.41 8.61
C ALA A 30 3.89 -5.49 7.54
N GLU A 31 3.19 -6.57 7.89
CA GLU A 31 2.86 -7.64 6.95
C GLU A 31 1.83 -7.20 5.90
N GLU A 32 0.78 -6.49 6.32
CA GLU A 32 -0.20 -5.90 5.39
C GLU A 32 0.47 -4.93 4.41
N ASN A 33 1.38 -4.08 4.90
CA ASN A 33 2.16 -3.17 4.06
C ASN A 33 3.06 -3.92 3.07
N ARG A 34 3.66 -5.05 3.48
CA ARG A 34 4.46 -5.90 2.60
C ARG A 34 3.62 -6.47 1.45
N VAL A 35 2.42 -6.96 1.77
CA VAL A 35 1.47 -7.47 0.77
C VAL A 35 1.03 -6.36 -0.19
N CYS A 36 0.70 -5.17 0.32
CA CYS A 36 0.34 -4.01 -0.49
C CYS A 36 1.47 -3.62 -1.46
N LYS A 37 2.72 -3.57 -0.99
CA LYS A 37 3.88 -3.30 -1.85
C LYS A 37 4.04 -4.34 -2.94
N ASN A 38 3.98 -5.63 -2.60
CA ASN A 38 4.10 -6.70 -3.59
C ASN A 38 3.01 -6.61 -4.67
N ARG A 39 1.78 -6.27 -4.28
CA ARG A 39 0.67 -6.08 -5.20
C ARG A 39 0.91 -4.87 -6.13
N ASP A 40 1.33 -3.75 -5.56
CA ASP A 40 1.56 -2.52 -6.33
C ASP A 40 2.76 -2.71 -7.29
N ASP A 41 3.82 -3.40 -6.86
CA ASP A 41 4.97 -3.76 -7.70
C ASP A 41 4.56 -4.67 -8.86
N ALA A 42 3.75 -5.70 -8.59
CA ALA A 42 3.20 -6.57 -9.64
C ALA A 42 2.33 -5.80 -10.64
N GLY A 43 1.49 -4.87 -10.15
CA GLY A 43 0.67 -4.00 -10.98
C GLY A 43 1.50 -3.07 -11.88
N ARG A 44 2.53 -2.43 -11.33
CA ARG A 44 3.47 -1.60 -12.09
C ARG A 44 4.23 -2.42 -13.13
N MET A 45 4.64 -3.65 -12.79
CA MET A 45 5.32 -4.54 -13.72
C MET A 45 4.39 -4.94 -14.88
N LEU A 46 3.12 -5.24 -14.60
CA LEU A 46 2.12 -5.51 -15.63
C LEU A 46 1.95 -4.32 -16.59
N ILE A 47 1.82 -3.10 -16.07
CA ILE A 47 1.69 -1.90 -16.91
C ILE A 47 2.95 -1.68 -17.75
N SER A 48 4.14 -1.88 -17.17
CA SER A 48 5.39 -1.77 -17.91
C SER A 48 5.48 -2.80 -19.04
N LEU A 49 5.02 -4.05 -18.80
CA LEU A 49 4.96 -5.08 -19.82
C LEU A 49 3.97 -4.70 -20.92
N LEU A 50 2.77 -4.24 -20.56
CA LEU A 50 1.77 -3.77 -21.52
C LEU A 50 2.34 -2.66 -22.40
N GLY A 51 3.03 -1.69 -21.82
CA GLY A 51 3.67 -0.60 -22.56
C GLY A 51 4.71 -1.03 -23.60
N ALA A 52 5.25 -2.25 -23.49
CA ALA A 52 6.15 -2.81 -24.51
C ALA A 52 5.40 -3.41 -25.71
N TYR A 53 4.10 -3.70 -25.58
CA TYR A 53 3.30 -4.39 -26.60
C TYR A 53 2.15 -3.56 -27.18
N ILE A 54 1.74 -2.48 -26.52
CA ILE A 54 0.63 -1.63 -26.98
C ILE A 54 1.13 -0.25 -27.41
N SER A 55 0.43 0.35 -28.37
CA SER A 55 0.70 1.74 -28.76
C SER A 55 0.11 2.72 -27.75
N LYS A 56 0.49 4.01 -27.86
CA LYS A 56 -0.11 5.08 -27.05
C LYS A 56 -1.61 5.23 -27.31
N ASP A 57 -2.04 5.03 -28.56
CA ASP A 57 -3.45 5.10 -28.93
C ASP A 57 -4.24 3.94 -28.33
N ASP A 58 -3.67 2.74 -28.32
CA ASP A 58 -4.28 1.57 -27.64
C ASP A 58 -4.42 1.82 -26.14
N TRP A 59 -3.42 2.43 -25.50
CA TRP A 59 -3.48 2.78 -24.09
C TRP A 59 -4.58 3.80 -23.79
N ILE A 60 -4.77 4.81 -24.64
CA ILE A 60 -5.88 5.77 -24.54
C ILE A 60 -7.22 5.06 -24.70
N ASN A 61 -7.35 4.19 -25.69
CA ASN A 61 -8.57 3.42 -25.92
C ASN A 61 -8.91 2.55 -24.71
N LEU A 62 -7.92 1.90 -24.10
CA LEU A 62 -8.08 1.15 -22.85
C LEU A 62 -8.54 2.06 -21.70
N TYR A 63 -7.92 3.23 -21.55
CA TYR A 63 -8.28 4.20 -20.51
C TYR A 63 -9.73 4.70 -20.66
N GLN A 64 -10.16 4.95 -21.90
CA GLN A 64 -11.52 5.39 -22.23
C GLN A 64 -12.56 4.26 -22.14
N SER A 65 -12.14 2.99 -22.28
CA SER A 65 -13.03 1.82 -22.27
C SER A 65 -13.53 1.42 -20.88
N THR A 66 -12.88 1.87 -19.82
CA THR A 66 -13.26 1.59 -18.43
C THR A 66 -13.87 2.83 -17.80
N ASP A 67 -14.91 2.66 -16.99
CA ASP A 67 -15.46 3.72 -16.15
C ASP A 67 -15.02 3.63 -14.69
N ASP A 68 -14.20 2.62 -14.36
CA ASP A 68 -13.72 2.42 -13.00
C ASP A 68 -12.71 3.52 -12.62
N PRO A 69 -13.03 4.38 -11.63
CA PRO A 69 -12.16 5.49 -11.23
C PRO A 69 -10.86 5.01 -10.60
N TYR A 70 -10.86 3.83 -9.97
CA TYR A 70 -9.66 3.23 -9.39
C TYR A 70 -8.72 2.75 -10.50
N ILE A 71 -9.23 2.04 -11.51
CA ILE A 71 -8.40 1.62 -12.66
C ILE A 71 -7.84 2.85 -13.39
N LYS A 72 -8.67 3.87 -13.66
CA LYS A 72 -8.21 5.12 -14.29
C LYS A 72 -7.10 5.79 -13.49
N LYS A 73 -7.25 5.86 -12.16
CA LYS A 73 -6.22 6.40 -11.26
C LYS A 73 -4.91 5.61 -11.38
N LEU A 74 -4.97 4.28 -11.37
CA LEU A 74 -3.77 3.43 -11.52
C LEU A 74 -3.09 3.63 -12.88
N MET A 75 -3.88 3.71 -13.96
CA MET A 75 -3.34 3.96 -15.30
C MET A 75 -2.61 5.31 -15.38
N ILE A 76 -3.12 6.35 -14.71
CA ILE A 76 -2.47 7.66 -14.62
C ILE A 76 -1.22 7.58 -13.75
N GLU A 77 -1.33 7.08 -12.52
CA GLU A 77 -0.23 7.08 -11.55
C GLU A 77 0.94 6.20 -11.97
N TRP A 78 0.66 5.05 -12.60
CA TRP A 78 1.68 4.05 -12.92
C TRP A 78 2.05 4.05 -14.40
N GLY A 79 1.13 4.43 -15.28
CA GLY A 79 1.28 4.42 -16.74
C GLY A 79 1.34 5.80 -17.40
N SER A 80 1.58 6.88 -16.63
CA SER A 80 1.65 8.27 -17.17
C SER A 80 2.52 8.41 -18.43
N HIS A 81 3.64 7.69 -18.49
CA HIS A 81 4.58 7.68 -19.62
C HIS A 81 4.03 7.08 -20.92
N LEU A 82 2.96 6.29 -20.83
CA LEU A 82 2.28 5.68 -21.99
C LEU A 82 1.26 6.64 -22.63
N PHE A 83 0.91 7.74 -21.96
CA PHE A 83 0.09 8.78 -22.56
C PHE A 83 0.92 9.69 -23.50
N PRO A 84 0.28 10.33 -24.50
CA PRO A 84 0.84 11.48 -25.20
C PRO A 84 1.11 12.64 -24.24
N LYS A 85 2.04 13.53 -24.60
CA LYS A 85 2.50 14.64 -23.72
C LYS A 85 1.40 15.63 -23.32
N ASP A 86 0.30 15.69 -24.09
CA ASP A 86 -0.76 16.69 -23.93
C ASP A 86 -2.12 16.07 -23.55
N PHE A 87 -2.13 14.80 -23.11
CA PHE A 87 -3.38 14.08 -22.85
C PHE A 87 -3.93 14.30 -21.43
N LEU A 88 -3.06 14.47 -20.44
CA LEU A 88 -3.41 14.57 -19.01
C LEU A 88 -3.46 16.02 -18.54
#